data_AF-A0A8C3P2S8-F1
#
_entry.id   AF-A0A8C3P2S8-F1
#
_cell.length_a   1.000
_cell.length_b   1.000
_cell.length_c   1.000
_cell.angle_alpha   90.00
_cell.angle_beta   90.00
_cell.angle_gamma   90.00
#
_symmetry.space_group_name_H-M   'P 1'
#
loop_
_entity.id
_entity.type
_entity.pdbx_description
1 polymer ?
#
loop_
_entity_poly.entity_id
_entity_poly.type
_entity_poly.pdbx_seq_one_letter_code
_entity_poly.pdbx_strand_id
1 'polypeptide(L)'
;LGLSLGERLCSLEEGAAGSGTYTRHGYVCAALAGCLAKTSEDGALPVVSVVRDAESQLLPDVGAIVTCKVCSINSRFAKVHILYIGSTPLKSAFRGTIRREDIRATEKDKVSRVLPASVTA
;
A
#
# COMPACT_ATOMS: atom_id res chain seq x y z
N LEU A 1 0.86 -4.36 -24.63
CA LEU A 1 1.04 -2.94 -25.02
C LEU A 1 0.51 -2.08 -23.89
N GLY A 2 1.38 -1.27 -23.27
CA GLY A 2 0.98 -0.35 -22.19
C GLY A 2 0.58 1.01 -22.76
N LEU A 3 -0.37 1.65 -22.10
CA LEU A 3 -0.74 3.04 -22.32
C LEU A 3 0.41 3.97 -21.93
N SER A 4 0.45 5.14 -22.57
CA SER A 4 1.40 6.21 -22.34
C SER A 4 0.78 7.39 -21.59
N LEU A 5 1.61 8.22 -20.96
CA LEU A 5 1.14 9.42 -20.26
C LEU A 5 0.46 10.39 -21.24
N GLY A 6 -0.76 10.81 -20.93
CA GLY A 6 -1.55 11.75 -21.74
C GLY A 6 -2.37 11.10 -22.86
N GLU A 7 -2.31 9.78 -23.02
CA GLU A 7 -3.08 9.04 -24.01
C GLU A 7 -4.58 9.15 -23.74
N ARG A 8 -5.38 9.41 -24.78
CA ARG A 8 -6.84 9.56 -24.69
C ARG A 8 -7.50 8.18 -24.65
N LEU A 9 -8.38 7.94 -23.68
CA LEU A 9 -8.99 6.63 -23.43
C LEU A 9 -10.44 6.54 -23.90
N CYS A 10 -11.30 7.50 -23.50
CA CYS A 10 -12.71 7.56 -23.88
C CYS A 10 -13.29 8.96 -23.65
N SER A 11 -14.52 9.22 -24.10
CA SER A 11 -15.28 10.42 -23.73
C SER A 11 -15.84 10.31 -22.30
N LEU A 12 -16.22 11.45 -21.71
CA LEU A 12 -16.91 11.48 -20.41
C LEU A 12 -18.33 10.88 -20.46
N GLU A 13 -18.91 10.77 -21.65
CA GLU A 13 -20.23 10.14 -21.86
C GLU A 13 -20.12 8.61 -21.91
N GLU A 14 -18.96 8.08 -22.29
CA GLU A 14 -18.69 6.66 -22.44
C GLU A 14 -18.10 6.02 -21.17
N GLY A 15 -17.48 6.82 -20.29
CA GLY A 15 -16.81 6.30 -19.11
C GLY A 15 -16.39 7.36 -18.11
N ALA A 16 -16.39 6.97 -16.83
CA ALA A 16 -15.96 7.81 -15.73
C ALA A 16 -14.46 7.67 -15.47
N ALA A 17 -13.80 8.74 -15.05
CA ALA A 17 -12.38 8.70 -14.70
C ALA A 17 -12.14 8.00 -13.36
N GLY A 18 -11.32 6.96 -13.36
CA GLY A 18 -10.86 6.23 -12.19
C GLY A 18 -9.37 6.44 -11.89
N SER A 19 -8.79 5.56 -11.08
CA SER A 19 -7.38 5.64 -10.67
C SER A 19 -6.43 5.69 -11.88
N GLY A 20 -5.41 6.55 -11.83
CA GLY A 20 -4.44 6.70 -12.92
C GLY A 20 -4.97 7.36 -14.20
N THR A 21 -6.14 8.01 -14.14
CA THR A 21 -6.68 8.85 -15.22
C THR A 21 -6.96 10.27 -14.76
N TYR A 22 -7.16 11.18 -15.71
CA TYR A 22 -7.63 12.55 -15.48
C TYR A 22 -8.60 12.96 -16.57
N THR A 23 -9.43 13.98 -16.30
CA THR A 23 -10.39 14.51 -17.27
C THR A 23 -9.87 15.80 -17.88
N ARG A 24 -9.97 15.93 -19.20
CA ARG A 24 -9.57 17.14 -19.92
C ARG A 24 -10.40 17.33 -21.18
N HIS A 25 -11.02 18.51 -21.32
CA HIS A 25 -11.81 18.90 -22.49
C HIS A 25 -12.86 17.85 -22.92
N GLY A 26 -13.58 17.24 -21.98
CA GLY A 26 -14.61 16.24 -22.31
C GLY A 26 -14.12 14.80 -22.50
N TYR A 27 -12.82 14.55 -22.32
CA TYR A 27 -12.22 13.23 -22.47
C TYR A 27 -11.54 12.75 -21.18
N VAL A 28 -11.49 11.44 -21.01
CA VAL A 28 -10.66 10.75 -20.01
C VAL A 28 -9.32 10.41 -20.66
N CYS A 29 -8.23 10.81 -20.01
CA CYS A 29 -6.87 10.57 -20.46
C CYS A 29 -6.04 9.84 -19.39
N ALA A 30 -5.02 9.11 -19.81
CA ALA A 30 -4.09 8.41 -18.93
C ALA A 30 -3.20 9.42 -18.17
N ALA A 31 -3.22 9.36 -16.84
CA ALA A 31 -2.37 10.16 -15.96
C ALA A 31 -1.01 9.49 -15.67
N LEU A 32 -0.82 8.25 -16.13
CA LEU A 32 0.41 7.47 -15.97
C LEU A 32 0.52 6.42 -17.08
N ALA A 33 1.73 5.94 -17.35
CA ALA A 33 1.94 4.81 -18.24
C ALA A 33 1.62 3.49 -17.51
N GLY A 34 0.85 2.59 -18.13
CA GLY A 34 0.37 1.37 -17.50
C GLY A 34 -0.62 0.58 -18.35
N CYS A 35 -1.43 -0.27 -17.73
CA CYS A 35 -2.47 -1.07 -18.37
C CYS A 35 -3.85 -0.48 -18.10
N LEU A 36 -4.73 -0.52 -19.10
CA LEU A 36 -6.12 -0.09 -18.97
C LEU A 36 -6.92 -1.13 -18.19
N ALA A 37 -7.59 -0.71 -17.13
CA ALA A 37 -8.57 -1.50 -16.39
C ALA A 37 -9.92 -0.78 -16.43
N LYS A 38 -10.96 -1.47 -16.87
CA LYS A 38 -12.34 -0.97 -16.91
C LYS A 38 -13.20 -1.79 -15.98
N THR A 39 -13.92 -1.12 -15.09
CA THR A 39 -14.88 -1.76 -14.18
C THR A 39 -16.26 -1.20 -14.45
N SER A 40 -17.19 -2.06 -14.86
CA SER A 40 -18.59 -1.71 -15.08
C SER A 40 -19.45 -2.30 -13.97
N GLU A 41 -20.22 -1.45 -13.29
CA GLU A 41 -21.33 -1.90 -12.43
C GLU A 41 -22.63 -1.86 -13.25
N ASP A 42 -23.56 -2.79 -12.99
CA ASP A 42 -24.79 -2.96 -13.77
C ASP A 42 -25.58 -1.65 -13.90
N GLY A 43 -25.69 -1.15 -15.13
CA GLY A 43 -26.45 0.06 -15.48
C GLY A 43 -25.72 1.39 -15.33
N ALA A 44 -24.46 1.41 -14.87
CA ALA A 44 -23.64 2.62 -14.75
C ALA A 44 -22.57 2.74 -15.86
N LEU A 45 -22.06 3.96 -16.05
CA LEU A 45 -20.91 4.17 -16.94
C LEU A 45 -19.67 3.44 -16.41
N PRO A 46 -18.89 2.77 -17.26
CA PRO A 46 -17.71 2.05 -16.83
C PRO A 46 -16.66 3.02 -16.27
N VAL A 47 -16.07 2.68 -15.14
CA VAL A 47 -14.94 3.40 -14.54
C VAL A 47 -13.67 2.97 -15.27
N VAL A 48 -13.00 3.93 -15.89
CA VAL A 48 -11.76 3.74 -16.65
C VAL A 48 -10.58 4.10 -15.78
N SER A 49 -9.69 3.14 -15.54
CA SER A 49 -8.50 3.30 -14.72
C SER A 49 -7.25 2.84 -15.47
N VAL A 50 -6.12 3.46 -15.17
CA VAL A 50 -4.81 3.00 -15.64
C VAL A 50 -4.02 2.53 -14.43
N VAL A 51 -3.68 1.25 -14.42
CA VAL A 51 -2.91 0.62 -13.36
C VAL A 51 -1.51 0.30 -13.86
N ARG A 52 -0.50 0.58 -13.05
CA ARG A 52 0.80 -0.06 -13.25
C ARG A 52 0.74 -1.43 -12.59
N ASP A 53 1.56 -2.36 -13.07
CA ASP A 53 1.84 -3.63 -12.39
C ASP A 53 2.65 -3.42 -11.09
N ALA A 54 2.43 -2.30 -10.40
CA ALA A 54 2.74 -2.16 -9.01
C ALA A 54 1.51 -2.67 -8.27
N GLU A 55 1.36 -4.00 -8.10
CA GLU A 55 0.20 -4.50 -7.34
C GLU A 55 0.23 -3.79 -5.97
N SER A 56 -0.91 -3.20 -5.61
CA SER A 56 -1.08 -2.39 -4.43
C SER A 56 -0.56 -3.15 -3.21
N GLN A 57 0.34 -2.50 -2.46
CA GLN A 57 0.77 -3.04 -1.17
C GLN A 57 -0.15 -2.53 -0.07
N LEU A 58 -0.55 -3.43 0.83
CA LEU A 58 -1.27 -3.06 2.04
C LEU A 58 -0.46 -2.07 2.89
N LEU A 59 -1.14 -1.05 3.41
CA LEU A 59 -0.57 -0.09 4.34
C LEU A 59 -0.91 -0.50 5.78
N PRO A 60 0.03 -0.37 6.73
CA PRO A 60 -0.27 -0.62 8.14
C PRO A 60 -1.09 0.53 8.73
N ASP A 61 -2.26 0.19 9.29
CA ASP A 61 -3.11 1.13 10.02
C ASP A 61 -2.78 1.18 11.52
N VAL A 62 -3.23 2.23 12.21
CA VAL A 62 -3.08 2.37 13.66
C VAL A 62 -3.77 1.19 14.36
N GLY A 63 -3.03 0.50 15.22
CA GLY A 63 -3.54 -0.69 15.95
C GLY A 63 -3.43 -2.00 15.18
N ALA A 64 -2.92 -2.00 13.95
CA ALA A 64 -2.65 -3.23 13.22
C ALA A 64 -1.56 -4.08 13.90
N ILE A 65 -1.79 -5.38 13.97
CA ILE A 65 -0.80 -6.35 14.44
C ILE A 65 0.13 -6.68 13.28
N VAL A 66 1.43 -6.47 13.48
CA VAL A 66 2.44 -6.64 12.42
C VAL A 66 3.55 -7.59 12.85
N THR A 67 4.08 -8.34 11.90
CA THR A 67 5.31 -9.11 12.09
C THR A 67 6.48 -8.32 11.53
N CYS A 68 7.48 -8.06 12.37
CA CYS A 68 8.64 -7.27 11.98
C CYS A 68 9.96 -7.96 12.32
N LYS A 69 11.00 -7.64 11.54
CA LYS A 69 12.38 -8.05 11.77
C LYS A 69 13.14 -6.90 12.44
N VAL A 70 13.80 -7.19 13.55
CA VAL A 70 14.68 -6.21 14.22
C VAL A 70 15.95 -6.00 13.39
N CYS A 71 16.23 -4.75 13.03
CA CYS A 71 17.38 -4.35 12.21
C CYS A 71 18.54 -3.84 13.05
N SER A 72 18.24 -3.06 14.10
CA SER A 72 19.25 -2.46 14.98
C SER A 72 18.61 -2.08 16.30
N ILE A 73 19.34 -2.25 17.39
CA ILE A 73 18.87 -1.96 18.74
C ILE A 73 19.77 -0.88 19.32
N ASN A 74 19.15 0.21 19.78
CA ASN A 74 19.78 1.24 20.59
C ASN A 74 19.19 1.23 22.01
N SER A 75 19.85 1.91 22.94
CA SER A 75 19.39 2.00 24.34
C SER A 75 17.97 2.59 24.51
N ARG A 76 17.55 3.46 23.58
CA ARG A 76 16.26 4.16 23.63
C ARG A 76 15.20 3.60 22.67
N PHE A 77 15.60 2.91 21.61
CA PHE A 77 14.68 2.42 20.58
C PHE A 77 15.29 1.29 19.75
N ALA A 78 14.45 0.46 19.15
CA ALA A 78 14.82 -0.54 18.17
C ALA A 78 14.27 -0.15 16.79
N LYS A 79 15.12 -0.21 15.76
CA LYS A 79 14.71 -0.09 14.36
C LYS A 79 14.23 -1.45 13.86
N VAL A 80 13.09 -1.49 13.22
CA VAL A 80 12.48 -2.71 12.69
C VAL A 80 12.05 -2.54 11.24
N HIS A 81 11.99 -3.65 10.51
CA HIS A 81 11.41 -3.76 9.18
C HIS A 81 10.15 -4.60 9.28
N ILE A 82 8.98 -4.02 9.00
CA ILE A 82 7.70 -4.71 8.99
C ILE A 82 7.61 -5.54 7.71
N LEU A 83 7.33 -6.83 7.86
CA LEU A 83 7.29 -7.81 6.77
C LEU A 83 5.88 -8.34 6.53
N TYR A 84 5.03 -8.36 7.56
CA TYR A 84 3.65 -8.84 7.46
C TYR A 84 2.70 -7.90 8.21
N ILE A 85 1.49 -7.77 7.67
CA ILE A 85 0.34 -7.18 8.37
C ILE A 85 -0.66 -8.32 8.56
N GLY A 86 -0.95 -8.68 9.82
CA GLY A 86 -1.70 -9.90 10.13
C GLY A 86 -1.02 -11.14 9.53
N SER A 87 -1.71 -11.83 8.61
CA SER A 87 -1.21 -12.99 7.87
C SER A 87 -0.72 -12.68 6.45
N THR A 88 -0.81 -11.43 6.00
CA THR A 88 -0.47 -11.05 4.61
C THR A 88 0.98 -10.53 4.52
N PRO A 89 1.84 -11.16 3.70
CA PRO A 89 3.19 -10.66 3.45
C PRO A 89 3.17 -9.35 2.68
N LEU A 90 4.09 -8.45 3.01
CA LEU A 90 4.35 -7.22 2.28
C LEU A 90 5.43 -7.45 1.23
N LYS A 91 5.29 -6.79 0.07
CA LYS A 91 6.28 -6.85 -1.02
C LYS A 91 7.55 -6.07 -0.70
N SER A 92 7.40 -4.97 0.02
CA SER A 92 8.45 -4.07 0.46
C SER A 92 8.30 -3.84 1.95
N ALA A 93 9.42 -3.92 2.67
CA ALA A 93 9.40 -3.76 4.11
C ALA A 93 9.20 -2.30 4.51
N PHE A 94 8.22 -2.04 5.39
CA PHE A 94 8.10 -0.71 6.01
C PHE A 94 9.10 -0.56 7.15
N ARG A 95 9.66 0.64 7.30
CA ARG A 95 10.53 0.96 8.42
C ARG A 95 9.70 1.39 9.62
N GLY A 96 9.87 0.69 10.73
CA GLY A 96 9.28 1.02 12.02
C GLY A 96 10.33 1.32 13.08
N THR A 97 9.91 1.99 14.14
CA THR A 97 10.72 2.20 15.35
C THR A 97 9.90 1.82 16.56
N ILE A 98 10.44 0.96 17.42
CA ILE A 98 9.84 0.59 18.70
C ILE A 98 10.60 1.35 19.79
N ARG A 99 9.92 2.17 20.58
CA ARG A 99 10.57 2.94 21.65
C ARG A 99 10.64 2.12 22.93
N ARG A 100 11.61 2.43 23.78
CA ARG A 100 11.83 1.69 25.02
C ARG A 100 10.63 1.78 25.96
N GLU A 101 9.97 2.93 26.04
CA GLU A 101 8.79 3.16 26.89
C GLU A 101 7.59 2.28 26.51
N ASP A 102 7.50 1.86 25.25
CA ASP A 102 6.40 1.03 24.73
C ASP A 102 6.64 -0.46 24.97
N ILE A 103 7.86 -0.84 25.37
CA ILE A 103 8.22 -2.23 25.68
C ILE A 103 7.79 -2.53 27.12
N ARG A 104 6.55 -3.00 27.29
CA ARG A 104 6.11 -3.53 28.58
C ARG A 104 6.79 -4.88 28.84
N ALA A 105 7.40 -4.99 30.01
CA ALA A 105 8.22 -6.13 30.44
C ALA A 105 7.40 -7.38 30.82
N THR A 106 6.49 -7.83 29.96
CA THR A 106 5.98 -9.20 30.03
C THR A 106 6.89 -10.09 29.19
N GLU A 107 7.65 -10.94 29.89
CA GLU A 107 8.50 -12.03 29.36
C GLU A 107 9.84 -11.62 28.72
N LYS A 108 10.64 -10.97 29.56
CA LYS A 108 12.03 -10.55 29.32
C LYS A 108 13.04 -11.71 29.31
N ASP A 109 12.77 -12.86 28.67
CA ASP A 109 13.81 -13.92 28.58
C ASP A 109 13.63 -14.97 27.47
N LYS A 110 13.26 -14.59 26.24
CA LYS A 110 13.56 -15.41 25.05
C LYS A 110 13.78 -14.50 23.87
N VAL A 111 15.04 -14.24 23.54
CA VAL A 111 15.42 -13.64 22.26
C VAL A 111 15.19 -14.70 21.17
N SER A 112 13.93 -14.90 20.78
CA SER A 112 13.59 -15.51 19.50
C SER A 112 13.56 -14.38 18.46
N ARG A 113 14.09 -14.65 17.26
CA ARG A 113 14.34 -13.65 16.19
C ARG A 113 13.08 -13.03 15.59
N VAL A 114 11.89 -13.26 16.15
CA VAL A 114 10.59 -12.79 15.65
C VAL A 114 9.73 -12.39 16.85
N LEU A 115 9.62 -11.09 17.12
CA LEU A 115 8.70 -10.57 18.14
C LEU A 115 7.38 -10.18 17.46
N PRO A 116 6.22 -10.67 17.94
CA PRO A 116 4.94 -10.05 17.61
C PRO A 116 4.93 -8.66 18.25
N ALA A 117 5.02 -7.61 17.43
CA ALA A 117 5.00 -6.24 17.91
C ALA A 117 3.66 -5.60 17.52
N SER A 118 2.91 -5.14 18.52
CA SER A 118 1.88 -4.13 18.28
C SER A 118 2.59 -2.80 18.15
N VAL A 119 2.81 -2.35 16.92
CA VAL A 119 3.38 -1.02 16.66
C VAL A 119 2.22 -0.04 16.73
N THR A 120 2.08 0.68 17.83
CA THR A 120 1.22 1.87 17.88
C THR A 120 1.95 2.98 17.13
N ALA A 121 1.34 3.49 16.06
CA ALA A 121 1.86 4.60 15.26
C ALA A 121 1.64 5.95 15.96
#